data_AF-A0A317Q7N8-F1
#
_entry.id   AF-A0A317Q7N8-F1
#
_cell.length_a   1.000
_cell.length_b   1.000
_cell.length_c   1.000
_cell.angle_alpha   90.00
_cell.angle_beta   90.00
_cell.angle_gamma   90.00
#
_symmetry.space_group_name_H-M   'P 1'
#
loop_
_entity.id
_entity.type
_entity.pdbx_description
1 polymer ?
#
loop_
_entity_poly.entity_id
_entity_poly.type
_entity_poly.pdbx_seq_one_letter_code
_entity_poly.pdbx_strand_id
1 'polypeptide(L)'
;MMWRGHGKAYTFTTEEKPRITIIWTPDSSGVNVPSNTGNQNPERIPNPVIVDPLPENTRIEATTTPAPEEKTFADYILILPVSDIPPIYIYFRNSAGQVTGKGQKVSGIWLSDANTGNGSPVPSQIADRLRGRTFGNFDQFRKAFWLEVSKDPEVSSQFRGSNKIHIRNGNSPFTREQDRAGGRERYEIHHIIPISKGGDVYNVDNMGITSPKRHIDIHSVRQSK
;
A
#
# COMPACT_ATOMS: atom_id res chain seq x y z
N MET A 1 15.76 7.90 19.64
CA MET A 1 16.17 9.07 18.83
C MET A 1 17.52 9.58 19.30
N MET A 2 18.42 9.97 18.40
CA MET A 2 19.73 10.55 18.74
C MET A 2 19.86 11.96 18.18
N TRP A 3 20.37 12.92 18.96
CA TRP A 3 20.62 14.29 18.50
C TRP A 3 21.89 14.35 17.64
N ARG A 4 21.80 14.97 16.46
CA ARG A 4 22.95 15.36 15.64
C ARG A 4 23.17 16.87 15.73
N GLY A 5 24.26 17.25 16.38
CA GLY A 5 24.65 18.66 16.56
C GLY A 5 24.96 19.38 15.24
N HIS A 6 25.50 18.67 14.25
CA HIS A 6 25.67 19.20 12.89
C HIS A 6 24.34 19.00 12.12
N GLY A 7 23.53 20.06 12.02
CA GLY A 7 22.22 20.05 11.37
C GLY A 7 21.01 20.25 12.31
N LYS A 8 21.24 20.33 13.63
CA LYS A 8 20.20 20.57 14.64
C LYS A 8 18.97 19.64 14.51
N ALA A 9 19.20 18.34 14.33
CA ALA A 9 18.13 17.38 14.07
C ALA A 9 18.26 16.12 14.94
N TYR A 10 17.12 15.52 15.23
CA TYR A 10 17.03 14.18 15.82
C TYR A 10 16.94 13.14 14.71
N THR A 11 17.70 12.05 14.84
CA THR A 11 17.67 10.97 13.85
C THR A 11 17.29 9.63 14.47
N PHE A 12 16.57 8.84 13.70
CA PHE A 12 16.21 7.47 14.01
C PHE A 12 16.42 6.60 12.77
N THR A 13 17.10 5.47 12.90
CA THR A 13 17.28 4.51 11.81
C THR A 13 16.66 3.19 12.19
N THR A 14 15.84 2.63 11.30
CA THR A 14 15.19 1.33 11.52
C THR A 14 16.22 0.20 11.62
N GLU A 15 15.87 -0.85 12.34
CA GLU A 15 16.72 -2.04 12.47
C GLU A 15 16.57 -2.97 11.26
N GLU A 16 15.39 -3.02 10.65
CA GLU A 16 15.09 -3.90 9.52
C GLU A 16 15.74 -3.43 8.22
N LYS A 17 15.92 -4.39 7.29
CA LYS A 17 16.39 -4.12 5.93
C LYS A 17 15.22 -4.02 4.95
N PRO A 18 15.22 -3.04 4.02
CA PRO A 18 16.19 -1.95 3.89
C PRO A 18 16.05 -0.93 5.03
N ARG A 19 17.19 -0.41 5.53
CA ARG A 19 17.22 0.55 6.64
C ARG A 19 16.67 1.89 6.18
N ILE A 20 15.73 2.43 6.95
CA ILE A 20 15.12 3.75 6.72
C ILE A 20 15.61 4.68 7.82
N THR A 21 16.11 5.86 7.46
CA THR A 21 16.52 6.89 8.41
C THR A 21 15.51 8.03 8.41
N ILE A 22 14.88 8.26 9.55
CA ILE A 22 14.05 9.40 9.86
C ILE A 22 14.95 10.51 10.41
N ILE A 23 14.83 11.71 9.86
CA ILE A 23 15.48 12.93 10.35
C ILE A 23 14.36 13.90 10.74
N TRP A 24 14.38 14.37 11.97
CA TRP A 24 13.42 15.31 12.52
C TRP A 24 14.13 16.58 12.99
N THR A 25 13.83 17.71 12.35
CA THR A 25 14.41 19.02 12.69
C THR A 25 13.34 19.85 13.41
N PRO A 26 13.50 20.20 14.69
CA PRO A 26 12.59 21.10 15.37
C PRO A 26 12.69 22.51 14.77
N ASP A 27 11.56 23.07 14.31
CA ASP A 27 11.48 24.50 13.99
C ASP A 27 11.49 25.32 15.28
N SER A 28 12.33 26.34 15.34
CA SER A 28 12.34 27.32 16.41
C SER A 28 11.24 28.37 16.24
N SER A 29 10.64 28.78 17.36
CA SER A 29 9.94 30.05 17.66
C SER A 29 8.46 30.24 17.26
N GLY A 30 7.60 30.41 18.28
CA GLY A 30 6.42 31.28 18.28
C GLY A 30 5.45 31.19 17.09
N VAL A 31 4.38 30.43 17.27
CA VAL A 31 3.33 30.11 16.29
C VAL A 31 2.84 31.35 15.50
N ASN A 32 3.13 31.33 14.20
CA ASN A 32 2.16 31.68 13.15
C ASN A 32 2.45 30.76 11.94
N VAL A 33 1.64 29.71 11.79
CA VAL A 33 1.79 28.76 10.68
C VAL A 33 1.17 29.37 9.41
N PRO A 34 1.90 29.43 8.29
CA PRO A 34 1.30 29.75 7.00
C PRO A 34 0.29 28.66 6.61
N SER A 35 -0.70 28.97 5.76
CA SER A 35 -1.72 28.00 5.32
C SER A 35 -1.15 26.78 4.58
N ASN A 36 0.14 26.81 4.23
CA ASN A 36 0.92 25.62 3.90
C ASN A 36 2.34 25.72 4.47
N THR A 37 2.94 24.56 4.76
CA THR A 37 4.33 24.40 5.25
C THR A 37 5.31 24.10 4.11
N GLY A 38 4.97 24.49 2.88
CA GLY A 38 5.82 24.34 1.72
C GLY A 38 7.03 25.27 1.81
N ASN A 39 8.22 24.68 1.84
CA ASN A 39 9.46 25.42 1.62
C ASN A 39 9.35 26.20 0.30
N GLN A 40 9.32 27.54 0.37
CA GLN A 40 9.19 28.40 -0.82
C GLN A 40 10.46 28.46 -1.67
N ASN A 41 11.53 27.80 -1.23
CA ASN A 41 12.73 27.61 -2.01
C ASN A 41 12.98 26.10 -2.20
N PRO A 42 12.48 25.51 -3.30
CA PRO A 42 12.43 24.06 -3.43
C PRO A 42 13.83 23.48 -3.58
N GLU A 43 14.30 22.77 -2.55
CA GLU A 43 15.28 21.71 -2.78
C GLU A 43 14.58 20.53 -3.44
N ARG A 44 15.08 20.13 -4.61
CA ARG A 44 14.48 19.07 -5.42
C ARG A 44 14.78 17.70 -4.80
N ILE A 45 13.90 17.24 -3.93
CA ILE A 45 13.94 15.88 -3.37
C ILE A 45 13.02 14.96 -4.19
N PRO A 46 13.46 13.78 -4.64
CA PRO A 46 12.58 12.79 -5.25
C PRO A 46 11.66 12.15 -4.19
N ASN A 47 10.35 12.14 -4.45
CA ASN A 47 9.28 11.45 -3.71
C ASN A 47 9.00 11.89 -2.25
N PRO A 48 8.31 13.03 -2.03
CA PRO A 48 7.72 13.33 -0.72
C PRO A 48 6.46 12.51 -0.45
N VAL A 49 6.27 12.06 0.80
CA VAL A 49 5.02 11.50 1.33
C VAL A 49 4.41 12.53 2.28
N ILE A 50 3.17 12.95 2.01
CA ILE A 50 2.44 13.94 2.82
C ILE A 50 1.62 13.21 3.90
N VAL A 51 1.56 13.76 5.11
CA VAL A 51 0.85 13.21 6.28
C VAL A 51 -0.09 14.27 6.86
N ASP A 52 -1.33 13.86 7.15
CA ASP A 52 -2.32 14.68 7.85
C ASP A 52 -2.35 14.33 9.36
N PRO A 53 -2.50 15.32 10.27
CA PRO A 53 -2.57 15.07 11.71
C PRO A 53 -3.92 14.47 12.14
N LEU A 54 -3.88 13.61 13.16
CA LEU A 54 -5.05 12.97 13.77
C LEU A 54 -5.87 13.98 14.62
N PRO A 55 -7.20 13.81 14.72
CA PRO A 55 -8.07 14.69 15.52
C PRO A 55 -7.88 14.50 17.03
N GLU A 56 -8.09 15.57 17.79
CA GLU A 56 -7.69 15.78 19.19
C GLU A 56 -8.38 14.87 20.25
N ASN A 57 -9.34 14.01 19.90
CA ASN A 57 -10.18 13.32 20.90
C ASN A 57 -10.20 11.79 20.77
N THR A 58 -9.10 11.12 21.12
CA THR A 58 -9.13 9.65 21.33
C THR A 58 -8.79 9.32 22.79
N ARG A 59 -9.82 8.99 23.57
CA ARG A 59 -9.69 8.44 24.93
C ARG A 59 -8.99 7.08 24.85
N ILE A 60 -7.91 6.89 25.60
CA ILE A 60 -7.16 5.63 25.63
C ILE A 60 -7.92 4.62 26.49
N GLU A 61 -8.61 3.67 25.87
CA GLU A 61 -9.11 2.46 26.54
C GLU A 61 -8.13 1.32 26.26
N ALA A 62 -7.54 0.76 27.31
CA ALA A 62 -6.59 -0.34 27.21
C ALA A 62 -7.32 -1.68 27.16
N THR A 63 -7.37 -2.29 25.98
CA THR A 63 -7.91 -3.65 25.79
C THR A 63 -6.76 -4.65 25.95
N THR A 64 -6.75 -5.41 27.05
CA THR A 64 -5.82 -6.53 27.26
C THR A 64 -6.45 -7.82 26.77
N THR A 65 -6.21 -8.16 25.52
CA THR A 65 -6.46 -9.51 24.94
C THR A 65 -5.11 -10.11 24.56
N PRO A 66 -4.96 -11.45 24.53
CA PRO A 66 -3.68 -12.08 24.22
C PRO A 66 -3.19 -11.52 22.88
N ALA A 67 -1.96 -10.97 22.90
CA ALA A 67 -1.38 -10.33 21.73
C ALA A 67 -1.35 -11.34 20.57
N PRO A 68 -2.01 -11.05 19.43
CA PRO A 68 -1.78 -11.84 18.23
C PRO A 68 -0.28 -11.80 17.93
N GLU A 69 0.26 -12.92 17.43
CA GLU A 69 1.67 -13.05 17.01
C GLU A 69 2.17 -11.76 16.34
N GLU A 70 3.33 -11.27 16.80
CA GLU A 70 3.93 -10.03 16.35
C GLU A 70 3.94 -10.00 14.81
N LYS A 71 3.12 -9.10 14.27
CA LYS A 71 3.04 -8.87 12.84
C LYS A 71 4.41 -8.36 12.38
N THR A 72 4.94 -8.86 11.28
CA THR A 72 6.18 -8.34 10.70
C THR A 72 5.93 -7.01 9.98
N PHE A 73 5.56 -5.98 10.75
CA PHE A 73 5.63 -4.59 10.32
C PHE A 73 6.81 -3.96 11.03
N ALA A 74 7.62 -3.23 10.28
CA ALA A 74 8.52 -2.27 10.88
C ALA A 74 7.64 -1.10 11.36
N ASP A 75 7.13 -1.19 12.58
CA ASP A 75 6.38 -0.15 13.26
C ASP A 75 7.21 0.42 14.42
N TYR A 76 7.11 1.73 14.60
CA TYR A 76 7.94 2.46 15.53
C TYR A 76 7.10 3.49 16.25
N ILE A 77 7.15 3.44 17.58
CA ILE A 77 6.70 4.54 18.42
C ILE A 77 7.91 5.44 18.64
N LEU A 78 7.85 6.61 18.02
CA LEU A 78 8.91 7.57 18.06
C LEU A 78 8.69 8.51 19.25
N ILE A 79 9.50 8.30 20.28
CA ILE A 79 9.54 9.15 21.47
C ILE A 79 10.65 10.18 21.25
N LEU A 80 10.26 11.44 21.08
CA LEU A 80 11.19 12.55 20.98
C LEU A 80 11.58 13.01 22.40
N PRO A 81 12.86 13.32 22.66
CA PRO A 81 13.32 13.82 23.96
C PRO A 81 13.09 15.33 24.08
N VAL A 82 11.92 15.82 23.62
CA VAL A 82 11.46 17.20 23.80
C VAL A 82 10.11 17.14 24.51
N SER A 83 9.91 18.03 25.49
CA SER A 83 8.62 18.16 26.15
C SER A 83 7.59 18.65 25.13
N ASP A 84 6.34 18.22 25.29
CA ASP A 84 5.17 18.73 24.56
C ASP A 84 4.93 18.15 23.15
N ILE A 85 5.64 17.09 22.75
CA ILE A 85 5.29 16.30 21.56
C ILE A 85 4.87 14.89 21.98
N PRO A 86 3.61 14.47 21.70
CA PRO A 86 3.16 13.12 22.02
C PRO A 86 3.93 12.08 21.19
N PRO A 87 4.06 10.82 21.67
CA PRO A 87 4.69 9.75 20.91
C PRO A 87 4.05 9.60 19.52
N ILE A 88 4.89 9.52 18.49
CA ILE A 88 4.44 9.44 17.10
C ILE A 88 4.48 7.97 16.65
N TYR A 89 3.34 7.40 16.27
CA TYR A 89 3.29 6.08 15.67
C TYR A 89 3.61 6.14 14.17
N ILE A 90 4.58 5.34 13.72
CA ILE A 90 5.02 5.27 12.33
C ILE A 90 5.01 3.80 11.89
N TYR A 91 4.49 3.52 10.70
CA TYR A 91 4.56 2.20 10.08
C TYR A 91 5.07 2.32 8.65
N PHE A 92 5.95 1.41 8.24
CA PHE A 92 6.50 1.40 6.89
C PHE A 92 5.68 0.52 5.94
N ARG A 93 5.08 1.15 4.92
CA ARG A 93 4.24 0.48 3.90
C ARG A 93 5.01 -0.03 2.67
N ASN A 94 6.31 0.27 2.57
CA ASN A 94 7.18 -0.06 1.43
C ASN A 94 8.03 -1.31 1.71
N SER A 95 7.38 -2.44 1.96
CA SER A 95 8.06 -3.71 2.10
C SER A 95 8.51 -4.20 0.73
N ALA A 96 9.82 -4.28 0.51
CA ALA A 96 10.35 -5.03 -0.62
C ALA A 96 10.03 -6.52 -0.42
N GLY A 97 9.88 -7.27 -1.51
CA GLY A 97 9.61 -8.70 -1.39
C GLY A 97 9.61 -9.44 -2.71
N GLN A 98 9.76 -10.75 -2.62
CA GLN A 98 9.76 -11.67 -3.74
C GLN A 98 8.35 -12.22 -3.97
N VAL A 99 7.95 -12.34 -5.23
CA VAL A 99 6.65 -12.91 -5.59
C VAL A 99 6.65 -14.43 -5.39
N THR A 100 5.65 -14.91 -4.64
CA THR A 100 5.37 -16.33 -4.37
C THR A 100 3.94 -16.68 -4.79
N GLY A 101 3.55 -17.94 -4.65
CA GLY A 101 2.19 -18.41 -5.00
C GLY A 101 2.06 -18.94 -6.42
N LYS A 102 1.01 -19.74 -6.66
CA LYS A 102 0.80 -20.47 -7.91
C LYS A 102 -0.15 -19.74 -8.88
N GLY A 103 -1.02 -18.88 -8.37
CA GLY A 103 -2.17 -18.40 -9.11
C GLY A 103 -3.17 -19.54 -9.37
N GLN A 104 -4.21 -19.25 -10.14
CA GLN A 104 -5.25 -20.22 -10.46
C GLN A 104 -5.42 -20.35 -11.97
N LYS A 105 -5.78 -21.54 -12.44
CA LYS A 105 -6.22 -21.72 -13.82
C LYS A 105 -7.59 -21.07 -13.96
N VAL A 106 -7.67 -20.07 -14.83
CA VAL A 106 -8.91 -19.35 -15.11
C VAL A 106 -9.48 -19.87 -16.42
N SER A 107 -10.78 -20.14 -16.46
CA SER A 107 -11.52 -20.50 -17.68
C SER A 107 -12.57 -19.45 -17.97
N GLY A 108 -12.70 -19.02 -19.23
CA GLY A 108 -13.70 -18.02 -19.63
C GLY A 108 -13.24 -16.58 -19.37
N ILE A 109 -14.18 -15.71 -18.99
CA ILE A 109 -13.91 -14.27 -18.77
C ILE A 109 -13.26 -14.11 -17.40
N TRP A 110 -11.98 -13.74 -17.37
CA TRP A 110 -11.19 -13.68 -16.14
C TRP A 110 -11.77 -12.73 -15.08
N LEU A 111 -12.11 -11.51 -15.48
CA LEU A 111 -12.60 -10.48 -14.54
C LEU A 111 -14.12 -10.55 -14.30
N SER A 112 -14.80 -11.67 -14.60
CA SER A 112 -16.23 -11.82 -14.31
C SER A 112 -16.54 -11.74 -12.82
N ASP A 113 -15.63 -12.24 -11.99
CA ASP A 113 -15.81 -12.40 -10.55
C ASP A 113 -15.21 -11.22 -9.76
N ALA A 114 -14.74 -10.18 -10.44
CA ALA A 114 -14.18 -8.99 -9.79
C ALA A 114 -15.19 -8.23 -8.92
N ASN A 115 -16.49 -8.47 -9.11
CA ASN A 115 -17.57 -7.91 -8.30
C ASN A 115 -18.11 -8.85 -7.21
N THR A 116 -17.54 -10.05 -7.05
CA THR A 116 -18.04 -11.07 -6.12
C THR A 116 -16.91 -11.59 -5.22
N GLY A 117 -17.25 -12.31 -4.14
CA GLY A 117 -16.27 -13.02 -3.31
C GLY A 117 -15.05 -12.19 -2.92
N ASN A 118 -13.85 -12.73 -3.14
CA ASN A 118 -12.58 -12.02 -2.94
C ASN A 118 -12.04 -11.38 -4.24
N GLY A 119 -12.87 -11.27 -5.28
CA GLY A 119 -12.46 -10.89 -6.62
C GLY A 119 -11.93 -12.05 -7.46
N SER A 120 -11.56 -11.76 -8.70
CA SER A 120 -10.99 -12.73 -9.63
C SER A 120 -9.57 -13.12 -9.22
N PRO A 121 -9.21 -14.41 -9.19
CA PRO A 121 -7.87 -14.84 -8.78
C PRO A 121 -6.81 -14.41 -9.81
N VAL A 122 -5.54 -14.35 -9.40
CA VAL A 122 -4.43 -14.14 -10.33
C VAL A 122 -4.30 -15.37 -11.27
N PRO A 123 -4.31 -15.21 -12.62
CA PRO A 123 -4.16 -16.34 -13.53
C PRO A 123 -2.78 -16.98 -13.39
N SER A 124 -2.73 -18.31 -13.38
CA SER A 124 -1.49 -19.08 -13.18
C SER A 124 -0.36 -18.70 -14.16
N GLN A 125 -0.69 -18.46 -15.43
CA GLN A 125 0.28 -18.05 -16.44
C GLN A 125 0.87 -16.64 -16.19
N ILE A 126 0.13 -15.77 -15.49
CA ILE A 126 0.62 -14.45 -15.06
C ILE A 126 1.48 -14.61 -13.81
N ALA A 127 1.04 -15.45 -12.87
CA ALA A 127 1.80 -15.80 -11.67
C ALA A 127 3.17 -16.38 -12.03
N ASP A 128 3.24 -17.30 -12.99
CA ASP A 128 4.49 -17.93 -13.45
C ASP A 128 5.52 -16.91 -13.97
N ARG A 129 5.07 -15.84 -14.65
CA ARG A 129 5.94 -14.76 -15.15
C ARG A 129 6.40 -13.78 -14.06
N LEU A 130 5.71 -13.78 -12.92
CA LEU A 130 6.01 -12.89 -11.80
C LEU A 130 6.80 -13.60 -10.70
N ARG A 131 6.56 -14.89 -10.48
CA ARG A 131 7.12 -15.71 -9.41
C ARG A 131 8.64 -15.65 -9.41
N GLY A 132 9.23 -15.48 -8.22
CA GLY A 132 10.67 -15.36 -8.04
C GLY A 132 11.25 -13.97 -8.34
N ARG A 133 10.49 -13.04 -8.93
CA ARG A 133 10.93 -11.65 -9.08
C ARG A 133 10.77 -10.89 -7.77
N THR A 134 11.70 -9.99 -7.49
CA THR A 134 11.68 -9.11 -6.32
C THR A 134 11.28 -7.70 -6.73
N PHE A 135 10.43 -7.08 -5.93
CA PHE A 135 9.99 -5.70 -6.13
C PHE A 135 10.36 -4.86 -4.91
N GLY A 136 10.76 -3.60 -5.13
CA GLY A 136 11.11 -2.68 -4.03
C GLY A 136 9.89 -2.10 -3.33
N ASN A 137 8.72 -2.12 -3.98
CA ASN A 137 7.44 -1.73 -3.42
C ASN A 137 6.27 -2.29 -4.24
N PHE A 138 5.06 -2.16 -3.70
CA PHE A 138 3.85 -2.70 -4.31
C PHE A 138 3.45 -1.98 -5.61
N ASP A 139 3.81 -0.71 -5.80
CA ASP A 139 3.52 0.00 -7.03
C ASP A 139 4.31 -0.55 -8.22
N GLN A 140 5.58 -0.91 -7.99
CA GLN A 140 6.40 -1.61 -8.99
C GLN A 140 5.83 -2.99 -9.32
N PHE A 141 5.39 -3.75 -8.31
CA PHE A 141 4.70 -5.01 -8.52
C PHE A 141 3.42 -4.83 -9.34
N ARG A 142 2.54 -3.89 -8.96
CA ARG A 142 1.29 -3.60 -9.67
C ARG A 142 1.56 -3.23 -11.12
N LYS A 143 2.59 -2.42 -11.39
CA LYS A 143 2.99 -2.06 -12.75
C LYS A 143 3.42 -3.28 -13.55
N ALA A 144 4.29 -4.12 -12.98
CA ALA A 144 4.74 -5.35 -13.61
C ALA A 144 3.59 -6.34 -13.83
N PHE A 145 2.68 -6.47 -12.87
CA PHE A 145 1.49 -7.31 -12.96
C PHE A 145 0.66 -6.98 -14.20
N TRP A 146 0.28 -5.71 -14.37
CA TRP A 146 -0.52 -5.29 -15.53
C TRP A 146 0.26 -5.39 -16.86
N LEU A 147 1.58 -5.19 -16.82
CA LEU A 147 2.42 -5.44 -17.99
C LEU A 147 2.41 -6.93 -18.40
N GLU A 148 2.55 -7.85 -17.45
CA GLU A 148 2.51 -9.29 -17.75
C GLU A 148 1.13 -9.72 -18.26
N VAL A 149 0.05 -9.17 -17.70
CA VAL A 149 -1.32 -9.33 -18.23
C VAL A 149 -1.40 -8.87 -19.69
N SER A 150 -0.77 -7.74 -20.02
CA SER A 150 -0.80 -7.19 -21.40
C SER A 150 -0.09 -8.05 -22.44
N LYS A 151 0.89 -8.87 -22.01
CA LYS A 151 1.67 -9.77 -22.87
C LYS A 151 0.98 -11.12 -23.08
N ASP A 152 0.01 -11.46 -22.24
CA ASP A 152 -0.70 -12.73 -22.34
C ASP A 152 -1.85 -12.63 -23.34
N PRO A 153 -1.85 -13.38 -24.47
CA PRO A 153 -2.89 -13.24 -25.48
C PRO A 153 -4.27 -13.72 -25.01
N GLU A 154 -4.32 -14.77 -24.16
CA GLU A 154 -5.58 -15.32 -23.65
C GLU A 154 -6.29 -14.32 -22.74
N VAL A 155 -5.54 -13.69 -21.84
CA VAL A 155 -6.09 -12.72 -20.88
C VAL A 155 -6.23 -11.32 -21.49
N SER A 156 -5.22 -10.84 -22.22
CA SER A 156 -5.23 -9.49 -22.78
C SER A 156 -6.31 -9.30 -23.85
N SER A 157 -6.66 -10.35 -24.60
CA SER A 157 -7.67 -10.29 -25.66
C SER A 157 -9.04 -9.87 -25.13
N GLN A 158 -9.35 -10.19 -23.87
CA GLN A 158 -10.62 -9.92 -23.18
C GLN A 158 -10.87 -8.44 -22.90
N PHE A 159 -9.84 -7.58 -22.97
CA PHE A 159 -9.97 -6.15 -22.71
C PHE A 159 -10.40 -5.36 -23.95
N ARG A 160 -11.24 -4.34 -23.74
CA ARG A 160 -11.51 -3.30 -24.76
C ARG A 160 -10.25 -2.52 -25.13
N GLY A 161 -10.22 -1.90 -26.31
CA GLY A 161 -9.05 -1.21 -26.85
C GLY A 161 -8.40 -0.21 -25.89
N SER A 162 -9.18 0.64 -25.23
CA SER A 162 -8.67 1.59 -24.25
C SER A 162 -7.99 0.92 -23.05
N ASN A 163 -8.57 -0.16 -22.53
CA ASN A 163 -7.98 -0.92 -21.42
C ASN A 163 -6.72 -1.67 -21.85
N LYS A 164 -6.65 -2.16 -23.10
CA LYS A 164 -5.42 -2.74 -23.68
C LYS A 164 -4.26 -1.74 -23.68
N ILE A 165 -4.52 -0.47 -23.99
CA ILE A 165 -3.50 0.59 -23.93
C ILE A 165 -3.01 0.79 -22.48
N HIS A 166 -3.93 0.83 -21.51
CA HIS A 166 -3.57 1.03 -20.11
C HIS A 166 -2.69 -0.09 -19.55
N ILE A 167 -3.06 -1.35 -19.77
CA ILE A 167 -2.28 -2.49 -19.26
C ILE A 167 -0.91 -2.60 -19.93
N ARG A 168 -0.78 -2.22 -21.23
CA ARG A 168 0.53 -2.13 -21.91
C ARG A 168 1.45 -1.06 -21.33
N ASN A 169 0.88 -0.05 -20.68
CA ASN A 169 1.63 0.97 -19.94
C ASN A 169 1.85 0.59 -18.47
N GLY A 170 1.42 -0.61 -18.06
CA GLY A 170 1.47 -1.08 -16.67
C GLY A 170 0.44 -0.46 -15.74
N ASN A 171 -0.61 0.15 -16.30
CA ASN A 171 -1.69 0.75 -15.52
C ASN A 171 -2.85 -0.23 -15.39
N SER A 172 -3.54 -0.18 -14.24
CA SER A 172 -4.76 -0.95 -14.05
C SER A 172 -5.85 -0.54 -15.06
N PRO A 173 -6.58 -1.50 -15.66
CA PRO A 173 -7.67 -1.19 -16.57
C PRO A 173 -8.87 -0.60 -15.81
N PHE A 174 -9.67 0.21 -16.52
CA PHE A 174 -10.92 0.73 -16.00
C PHE A 174 -11.98 -0.36 -15.83
N THR A 175 -12.77 -0.28 -14.76
CA THR A 175 -13.96 -1.11 -14.57
C THR A 175 -15.13 -0.60 -15.41
N ARG A 176 -16.26 -1.34 -15.38
CA ARG A 176 -17.55 -0.81 -15.84
C ARG A 176 -17.98 0.33 -14.93
N GLU A 177 -18.75 1.29 -15.46
CA GLU A 177 -19.20 2.47 -14.71
C GLU A 177 -20.01 2.10 -13.47
N GLN A 178 -20.89 1.11 -13.60
CA GLN A 178 -21.69 0.58 -12.49
C GLN A 178 -20.87 -0.03 -11.35
N ASP A 179 -19.58 -0.33 -11.57
CA ASP A 179 -18.69 -0.99 -10.60
C ASP A 179 -17.70 0.01 -9.95
N ARG A 180 -17.75 1.29 -10.33
CA ARG A 180 -16.93 2.38 -9.78
C ARG A 180 -17.45 2.86 -8.43
N ALA A 181 -16.58 3.46 -7.61
CA ALA A 181 -16.95 4.05 -6.34
C ALA A 181 -16.29 5.43 -6.16
N GLY A 182 -17.05 6.50 -6.39
CA GLY A 182 -16.51 7.87 -6.42
C GLY A 182 -15.42 7.99 -7.49
N GLY A 183 -14.27 8.58 -7.13
CA GLY A 183 -13.10 8.68 -8.02
C GLY A 183 -12.32 7.38 -8.24
N ARG A 184 -12.74 6.25 -7.63
CA ARG A 184 -12.11 4.94 -7.83
C ARG A 184 -12.78 4.24 -9.01
N GLU A 185 -12.07 4.15 -10.12
CA GLU A 185 -12.64 3.73 -11.41
C GLU A 185 -11.94 2.53 -12.08
N ARG A 186 -10.88 2.02 -11.45
CA ARG A 186 -10.01 0.99 -12.03
C ARG A 186 -10.06 -0.26 -11.17
N TYR A 187 -9.77 -1.41 -11.77
CA TYR A 187 -9.64 -2.64 -11.00
C TYR A 187 -8.52 -2.49 -9.96
N GLU A 188 -8.70 -3.14 -8.82
CA GLU A 188 -7.81 -3.02 -7.67
C GLU A 188 -7.29 -4.42 -7.30
N ILE A 189 -6.05 -4.49 -6.85
CA ILE A 189 -5.48 -5.73 -6.31
C ILE A 189 -5.77 -5.73 -4.81
N HIS A 190 -6.59 -6.67 -4.37
CA HIS A 190 -7.00 -6.87 -2.99
C HIS A 190 -6.20 -8.00 -2.35
N HIS A 191 -5.64 -7.77 -1.16
CA HIS A 191 -5.07 -8.83 -0.33
C HIS A 191 -6.17 -9.57 0.43
N ILE A 192 -6.35 -10.86 0.12
CA ILE A 192 -7.43 -11.69 0.65
C ILE A 192 -7.32 -11.82 2.17
N ILE A 193 -6.15 -12.23 2.66
CA ILE A 193 -5.74 -12.06 4.04
C ILE A 193 -5.11 -10.67 4.11
N PRO A 194 -5.69 -9.73 4.89
CA PRO A 194 -5.13 -8.40 5.02
C PRO A 194 -3.69 -8.50 5.48
N ILE A 195 -2.82 -7.66 4.91
CA ILE A 195 -1.43 -7.57 5.33
C ILE A 195 -1.38 -7.39 6.86
N SER A 196 -2.19 -6.47 7.41
CA SER A 196 -2.30 -6.21 8.86
C SER A 196 -2.77 -7.40 9.73
N LYS A 197 -3.16 -8.54 9.13
CA LYS A 197 -3.51 -9.80 9.81
C LYS A 197 -2.53 -10.93 9.44
N GLY A 198 -1.30 -10.60 9.06
CA GLY A 198 -0.26 -11.56 8.68
C GLY A 198 -0.34 -12.04 7.24
N GLY A 199 -1.12 -11.36 6.39
CA GLY A 199 -1.21 -11.71 4.97
C GLY A 199 0.07 -11.36 4.21
N ASP A 200 0.58 -12.30 3.41
CA ASP A 200 1.74 -12.08 2.55
C ASP A 200 1.48 -10.97 1.53
N VAL A 201 2.46 -10.06 1.40
CA VAL A 201 2.36 -8.89 0.50
C VAL A 201 2.46 -9.28 -0.98
N TYR A 202 3.32 -10.25 -1.32
CA TYR A 202 3.65 -10.63 -2.70
C TYR A 202 3.28 -12.08 -3.04
N ASN A 203 2.49 -12.75 -2.21
CA ASN A 203 1.93 -14.04 -2.54
C ASN A 203 0.70 -13.84 -3.43
N VAL A 204 0.78 -14.26 -4.70
CA VAL A 204 -0.33 -14.08 -5.65
C VAL A 204 -1.57 -14.90 -5.29
N ASP A 205 -1.43 -15.95 -4.48
CA ASP A 205 -2.58 -16.73 -3.97
C ASP A 205 -3.32 -15.97 -2.86
N ASN A 206 -2.66 -14.97 -2.27
CA ASN A 206 -3.27 -14.01 -1.35
C ASN A 206 -3.84 -12.78 -2.08
N MET A 207 -3.97 -12.80 -3.40
CA MET A 207 -4.45 -11.66 -4.19
C MET A 207 -5.71 -11.98 -4.98
N GLY A 208 -6.65 -11.05 -4.97
CA GLY A 208 -7.81 -11.03 -5.85
C GLY A 208 -7.94 -9.70 -6.58
N ILE A 209 -8.42 -9.73 -7.82
CA ILE A 209 -8.70 -8.52 -8.60
C ILE A 209 -10.16 -8.15 -8.39
N THR A 210 -10.38 -6.98 -7.79
CA THR A 210 -11.72 -6.51 -7.41
C THR A 210 -12.08 -5.23 -8.13
N SER A 211 -13.37 -4.97 -8.31
CA SER A 211 -13.83 -3.61 -8.59
C SER A 211 -13.74 -2.73 -7.34
N PRO A 212 -13.74 -1.39 -7.52
CA PRO A 212 -13.80 -0.45 -6.41
C PRO A 212 -14.97 -0.67 -5.46
N LYS A 213 -16.19 -0.86 -5.98
CA LYS A 213 -17.36 -1.15 -5.13
C LYS A 213 -17.16 -2.41 -4.30
N ARG A 214 -16.74 -3.51 -4.95
CA ARG A 214 -16.54 -4.77 -4.25
C ARG A 214 -15.43 -4.67 -3.21
N HIS A 215 -14.34 -3.97 -3.51
CA HIS A 215 -13.25 -3.80 -2.55
C HIS A 215 -13.70 -3.04 -1.30
N ILE A 216 -14.55 -2.02 -1.46
CA ILE A 216 -15.17 -1.32 -0.33
C ILE A 216 -16.03 -2.30 0.48
N ASP A 217 -16.91 -3.06 -0.18
CA ASP A 217 -17.79 -4.02 0.51
C ASP A 217 -17.02 -5.03 1.35
N ILE A 218 -15.91 -5.58 0.82
CA ILE A 218 -15.06 -6.54 1.54
C ILE A 218 -14.51 -5.93 2.83
N HIS A 219 -14.08 -4.67 2.81
CA HIS A 219 -13.52 -4.01 4.00
C HIS A 219 -14.61 -3.52 4.96
N SER A 220 -15.75 -3.06 4.45
CA SER A 220 -16.89 -2.66 5.29
C SER A 220 -17.45 -3.84 6.09
N VAL A 221 -17.55 -5.03 5.49
CA VAL A 221 -18.05 -6.25 6.17
C VAL A 221 -17.04 -6.82 7.17
N ARG A 222 -15.74 -6.60 6.95
CA ARG A 222 -14.69 -7.07 7.86
C ARG A 222 -14.47 -6.16 9.07
N GLN A 223 -14.94 -4.92 9.03
CA GLN A 223 -14.90 -3.99 10.16
C GLN A 223 -16.04 -4.21 11.16
N SER A 224 -17.12 -4.89 10.76
CA SER A 224 -18.28 -5.18 11.61
C SER A 224 -18.23 -6.52 12.34
N LYS A 225 -17.13 -7.27 12.21
CA LYS A 225 -16.87 -8.55 12.88
C LYS A 225 -15.57 -8.49 13.67
#